data_AF-A0A401PZF9-F1
#
_entry.id   AF-A0A401PZF9-F1
#
_cell.length_a   1.000
_cell.length_b   1.000
_cell.length_c   1.000
_cell.angle_alpha   90.00
_cell.angle_beta   90.00
_cell.angle_gamma   90.00
#
_symmetry.space_group_name_H-M   'P 1'
#
loop_
_entity.id
_entity.type
_entity.pdbx_description
1 polymer ?
#
loop_
_entity_poly.entity_id
_entity_poly.type
_entity_poly.pdbx_seq_one_letter_code
_entity_poly.pdbx_strand_id
1 'polypeptide(L)'
;SNWYTKRAILAGIYNSTELVLLQDTSPGYEETWNFLKNRVNDAVNMAQSVKQVGSTGKALFQGFVGAAVTLKNLSGVAQNR
;
A
#
# COMPACT_ATOMS: atom_id res chain seq x y z
N SER A 1 -12.30 3.31 1.62
CA SER A 1 -11.95 2.80 0.28
C SER A 1 -11.17 1.49 0.45
N ASN A 2 -11.82 0.33 0.33
CA ASN A 2 -11.17 -0.98 0.60
C ASN A 2 -11.87 -2.15 -0.11
N TRP A 3 -13.17 -2.05 -0.36
CA TRP A 3 -13.96 -3.14 -0.95
C TRP A 3 -13.53 -3.51 -2.38
N TYR A 4 -13.50 -2.53 -3.29
CA TYR A 4 -13.13 -2.77 -4.69
C TYR A 4 -11.66 -3.18 -4.84
N THR A 5 -10.77 -2.59 -4.04
CA THR A 5 -9.35 -2.97 -4.03
C THR A 5 -9.15 -4.42 -3.58
N LYS A 6 -9.81 -4.85 -2.50
CA LYS A 6 -9.76 -6.24 -2.03
C LYS A 6 -10.26 -7.21 -3.09
N ARG A 7 -11.35 -6.88 -3.79
CA ARG A 7 -11.90 -7.70 -4.87
C ARG A 7 -11.00 -7.75 -6.10
N ALA A 8 -10.46 -6.61 -6.52
CA ALA A 8 -9.54 -6.56 -7.65
C ALA A 8 -8.27 -7.38 -7.39
N ILE A 9 -7.69 -7.25 -6.19
CA ILE A 9 -6.55 -8.06 -5.76
C ILE A 9 -6.92 -9.54 -5.75
N LEU A 10 -8.05 -9.91 -5.12
CA LEU A 10 -8.47 -11.32 -5.04
C LEU A 10 -8.73 -11.92 -6.42
N ALA A 11 -9.40 -11.20 -7.32
CA ALA A 11 -9.64 -11.63 -8.69
C ALA A 11 -8.32 -11.78 -9.47
N GLY A 12 -7.37 -10.86 -9.28
CA GLY A 12 -6.04 -10.95 -9.88
C GLY A 12 -5.28 -12.19 -9.42
N ILE A 13 -5.27 -12.45 -8.10
CA ILE A 13 -4.65 -13.65 -7.52
C ILE A 13 -5.32 -14.90 -8.10
N TYR A 14 -6.65 -14.99 -8.04
CA TYR A 14 -7.39 -16.15 -8.53
C TYR A 14 -7.11 -16.46 -10.00
N ASN A 15 -7.27 -15.48 -10.89
CA ASN A 15 -7.02 -15.67 -12.32
C ASN A 15 -5.57 -16.07 -12.60
N SER A 16 -4.61 -15.49 -11.88
CA SER A 16 -3.20 -15.85 -12.05
C SER A 16 -2.88 -17.26 -11.55
N THR A 17 -3.49 -17.68 -10.45
CA THR A 17 -3.35 -19.03 -9.88
C THR A 17 -4.01 -20.07 -10.77
N GLU A 18 -5.15 -19.77 -11.38
CA GLU A 18 -5.81 -20.65 -12.34
C GLU A 18 -4.92 -20.94 -13.56
N LEU A 19 -4.26 -19.92 -14.12
CA LEU A 19 -3.35 -20.10 -15.25
C LEU A 19 -2.13 -20.97 -14.91
N VAL A 20 -1.64 -20.88 -13.66
CA VAL A 20 -0.53 -21.73 -13.17
C VAL A 20 -1.02 -23.15 -12.94
N LEU A 21 -2.22 -23.32 -12.37
CA LEU A 21 -2.84 -24.62 -12.13
C LEU A 21 -2.99 -25.43 -13.43
N LEU A 22 -3.35 -24.78 -14.53
CA LEU A 22 -3.50 -25.43 -15.84
C LEU A 22 -2.20 -26.02 -16.39
N GLN A 23 -1.05 -25.55 -15.93
CA GLN A 23 0.27 -25.97 -16.39
C GLN A 23 1.01 -26.84 -15.38
N ASP A 24 0.48 -26.95 -14.16
CA ASP A 24 1.14 -27.61 -13.04
C ASP A 24 0.93 -29.12 -13.09
N THR A 25 2.02 -29.87 -13.28
CA THR A 25 2.06 -31.34 -13.25
C THR A 25 2.70 -31.88 -11.98
N SER A 26 2.99 -31.03 -10.99
CA SER A 26 3.60 -31.43 -9.73
C SER A 26 2.65 -32.29 -8.89
N PRO A 27 3.16 -33.20 -8.05
CA PRO A 27 2.32 -34.02 -7.18
C PRO A 27 1.44 -33.16 -6.27
N GLY A 28 0.12 -33.25 -6.45
CA GLY A 28 -0.84 -32.49 -5.64
C GLY A 28 -0.83 -30.97 -5.90
N TYR A 29 -0.28 -30.51 -7.03
CA TYR A 29 -0.22 -29.10 -7.42
C TYR A 29 0.56 -28.20 -6.46
N GLU A 30 1.65 -28.73 -5.87
CA GLU A 30 2.48 -28.02 -4.90
C GLU A 30 3.04 -26.69 -5.45
N GLU A 31 3.40 -26.65 -6.75
CA GLU A 31 3.87 -25.42 -7.39
C GLU A 31 2.77 -24.34 -7.43
N THR A 32 1.54 -24.72 -7.72
CA THR A 32 0.37 -23.82 -7.68
C THR A 32 0.14 -23.29 -6.27
N TRP A 33 0.22 -24.14 -5.24
CA TRP A 33 0.05 -23.72 -3.84
C TRP A 33 1.14 -22.75 -3.39
N ASN A 34 2.39 -23.00 -3.80
CA ASN A 34 3.51 -22.11 -3.54
C ASN A 34 3.32 -20.76 -4.25
N PHE A 35 2.90 -20.78 -5.51
CA PHE A 35 2.58 -19.57 -6.27
C PHE A 35 1.47 -18.76 -5.60
N LEU A 36 0.36 -19.40 -5.21
CA LEU A 36 -0.75 -18.77 -4.51
C LEU A 36 -0.29 -18.09 -3.21
N LYS A 37 0.49 -18.81 -2.39
CA LYS A 37 1.03 -18.29 -1.13
C LYS A 37 1.90 -17.05 -1.35
N ASN A 38 2.77 -17.08 -2.36
CA ASN A 38 3.61 -15.94 -2.72
C ASN A 38 2.77 -14.73 -3.14
N ARG A 39 1.75 -14.92 -3.98
CA ARG A 39 0.87 -13.83 -4.43
C ARG A 39 0.04 -13.22 -3.30
N VAL A 40 -0.43 -14.04 -2.36
CA VAL A 40 -1.12 -13.53 -1.16
C VAL A 40 -0.18 -12.70 -0.30
N ASN A 41 1.05 -13.17 -0.07
CA ASN A 41 2.06 -12.41 0.68
C ASN A 41 2.41 -11.09 0.00
N ASP A 42 2.61 -11.10 -1.32
CA ASP A 42 2.87 -9.90 -2.12
C ASP A 42 1.74 -8.86 -1.94
N ALA A 43 0.48 -9.31 -2.01
CA ALA A 43 -0.68 -8.44 -1.84
C ALA A 43 -0.76 -7.80 -0.43
N VAL A 44 -0.46 -8.58 0.61
CA VAL A 44 -0.42 -8.09 1.99
C VAL A 44 0.69 -7.05 2.17
N ASN A 45 1.90 -7.37 1.70
CA ASN A 45 3.07 -6.47 1.80
C ASN A 45 2.85 -5.17 1.01
N MET A 46 2.24 -5.26 -0.16
CA MET A 46 1.89 -4.09 -0.96
C MET A 46 0.86 -3.21 -0.23
N ALA A 47 -0.18 -3.80 0.36
CA ALA A 47 -1.19 -3.06 1.11
C ALA A 47 -0.58 -2.31 2.31
N GLN A 48 0.37 -2.93 3.01
CA GLN A 48 1.10 -2.30 4.11
C GLN A 48 2.00 -1.16 3.61
N SER A 49 2.77 -1.40 2.55
CA SER A 49 3.66 -0.41 1.94
C SER A 49 2.91 0.84 1.48
N VAL A 50 1.79 0.68 0.77
CA VAL A 50 0.95 1.80 0.30
C VAL A 50 0.43 2.62 1.49
N LYS A 51 0.00 1.94 2.56
CA LYS A 51 -0.47 2.61 3.78
C LYS A 51 0.65 3.41 4.42
N GLN A 52 1.85 2.83 4.52
CA GLN A 52 3.01 3.47 5.15
C GLN A 52 3.49 4.69 4.35
N VAL A 53 3.62 4.57 3.03
CA VAL A 53 3.98 5.71 2.16
C VAL A 53 2.96 6.84 2.28
N GLY A 54 1.67 6.51 2.28
CA GLY A 54 0.60 7.50 2.47
C GLY A 54 0.67 8.21 3.81
N SER A 55 0.96 7.49 4.91
CA SER A 55 1.11 8.11 6.23
C SER A 55 2.37 8.95 6.34
N THR A 56 3.50 8.48 5.82
CA THR A 56 4.78 9.20 5.88
C THR A 56 4.71 10.50 5.08
N GLY A 57 4.17 10.46 3.85
CA GLY A 57 4.00 11.66 3.03
C GLY A 57 3.10 12.70 3.70
N LYS A 58 1.99 12.26 4.32
CA LYS A 58 1.11 13.15 5.09
C LYS A 58 1.80 13.76 6.30
N ALA A 59 2.54 12.97 7.07
CA ALA A 59 3.25 13.45 8.25
C ALA A 59 4.32 14.50 7.87
N LEU A 60 5.08 14.27 6.80
CA LEU A 60 6.05 15.23 6.29
C LEU A 60 5.39 16.52 5.84
N PHE A 61 4.32 16.45 5.04
CA PHE A 61 3.59 17.62 4.59
C PHE A 61 3.01 18.43 5.76
N GLN A 62 2.42 17.76 6.75
CA GLN A 62 1.93 18.40 7.97
C GLN A 62 3.06 19.08 8.76
N GLY A 63 4.25 18.48 8.83
CA GLY A 63 5.44 19.10 9.43
C GLY A 63 5.84 20.39 8.73
N PHE A 64 5.89 20.41 7.40
CA PHE A 64 6.19 21.62 6.62
C PHE A 64 5.14 22.72 6.80
N VAL A 65 3.85 22.38 6.74
CA VAL A 65 2.76 23.35 6.95
C VAL A 65 2.80 23.90 8.37
N GLY A 66 3.03 23.06 9.38
CA GLY A 66 3.17 23.51 10.77
C GLY A 66 4.35 24.47 10.96
N ALA A 67 5.51 24.16 10.36
CA ALA A 67 6.67 25.04 10.37
C ALA A 67 6.39 26.37 9.66
N ALA A 68 5.72 26.35 8.51
CA ALA A 68 5.37 27.54 7.75
C ALA A 68 4.39 28.46 8.51
N VAL A 69 3.38 27.88 9.19
CA VAL A 69 2.45 28.63 10.04
C VAL A 69 3.19 29.27 11.22
N THR A 70 4.13 28.54 11.82
CA THR A 70 4.95 29.07 12.92
C THR A 70 5.81 30.24 12.46
N LEU A 71 6.46 30.13 11.30
CA LEU A 71 7.24 31.22 10.71
C LEU A 71 6.38 32.45 10.39
N LYS A 72 5.18 32.26 9.83
CA LYS A 72 4.23 33.35 9.58
C LYS A 72 3.79 34.05 10.87
N ASN A 73 3.52 33.28 11.94
CA ASN A 73 3.15 33.85 13.23
C ASN A 73 4.31 34.64 13.84
N LEU A 74 5.55 34.14 13.74
CA LEU A 74 6.75 34.83 14.24
C LEU A 74 7.05 36.13 13.47
N SER A 75 6.92 36.15 12.14
CA SER A 75 7.15 37.35 11.34
C SER A 75 6.02 38.38 11.47
N GLY A 76 4.78 37.94 11.71
CA GLY A 76 3.63 38.81 11.96
C GLY A 76 3.62 39.44 13.36
N VAL A 77 4.12 38.73 14.38
CA VAL A 77 4.27 39.27 15.76
C VAL A 77 5.23 40.47 15.81
N ALA A 78 6.19 40.55 14.88
CA ALA A 78 7.12 41.67 14.80
C ALA A 78 6.50 42.97 14.25
N GLN A 79 5.26 42.96 13.73
CA GLN A 79 4.64 44.13 13.10
C GLN A 79 3.59 44.85 13.97
N ASN A 80 3.25 44.33 15.16
CA ASN A 80 2.37 45.01 16.11
C ASN A 80 3.13 45.42 17.38
N ARG A 81 4.02 46.42 17.26
CA ARG A 81 4.48 47.28 18.36
C ARG A 81 4.74 48.68 17.84
#